data_AF-A0A1I0PFY7-F1
#
_entry.id   AF-A0A1I0PFY7-F1
#
_cell.length_a   1.000
_cell.length_b   1.000
_cell.length_c   1.000
_cell.angle_alpha   90.00
_cell.angle_beta   90.00
_cell.angle_gamma   90.00
#
_symmetry.space_group_name_H-M   'P 1'
#
loop_
_entity.id
_entity.type
_entity.pdbx_description
1 polymer ?
#
loop_
_entity_poly.entity_id
_entity_poly.type
_entity_poly.pdbx_seq_one_letter_code
_entity_poly.pdbx_strand_id
1 'polypeptide(L)'
;MNNEVKEQILQQIMRGGLIIGNLIIENSGSVTYNSYDNTDHHKLKQEVNREAIGRAIREVQCYMWGKAAYAVIFCAMRDGFKYGDNATQFETTVDELSHELGLDYPCPPNTIASSFYNNSYLKLNVERWEAMNVKPRSVFLAKAFHEAMVKELEKF
;
A
#
# COMPACT_ATOMS: atom_id res chain seq x y z
N MET A 1 19.75 7.10 40.31
CA MET A 1 18.94 6.46 39.26
C MET A 1 18.02 5.44 39.92
N ASN A 2 16.71 5.69 39.94
CA ASN A 2 15.74 4.89 40.69
C ASN A 2 15.58 3.50 40.05
N ASN A 3 15.58 2.43 40.83
CA ASN A 3 15.57 1.04 40.34
C ASN A 3 14.33 0.73 39.48
N GLU A 4 13.23 1.44 39.75
CA GLU A 4 11.97 1.37 39.02
C GLU A 4 12.10 1.77 37.53
N VAL A 5 12.93 2.77 37.25
CA VAL A 5 13.18 3.25 35.87
C VAL A 5 13.99 2.21 35.08
N LYS A 6 14.92 1.51 35.74
CA LYS A 6 15.70 0.43 35.09
C LYS A 6 14.80 -0.75 34.71
N GLU A 7 13.88 -1.15 35.58
CA GLU A 7 12.97 -2.27 35.30
C GLU A 7 12.02 -1.96 34.14
N GLN A 8 11.50 -0.73 34.06
CA GLN A 8 10.63 -0.32 32.94
C GLN A 8 11.36 -0.35 31.59
N ILE A 9 12.62 0.12 31.55
CA ILE A 9 13.45 0.08 30.34
C ILE A 9 13.71 -1.38 29.91
N LEU A 10 14.06 -2.25 30.86
CA LEU A 10 14.32 -3.66 30.57
C LEU A 10 13.06 -4.38 30.07
N GLN A 11 11.89 -4.11 30.65
CA GLN A 11 10.64 -4.70 30.19
C GLN A 11 10.26 -4.30 28.75
N GLN A 12 10.55 -3.06 28.34
CA GLN A 12 10.27 -2.59 26.99
C GLN A 12 11.24 -3.17 25.95
N ILE A 13 12.52 -3.35 26.31
CA ILE A 13 13.51 -4.03 25.47
C ILE A 13 13.11 -5.51 25.29
N MET A 14 12.73 -6.19 26.37
CA MET A 14 12.37 -7.62 26.33
C MET A 14 11.09 -7.92 25.54
N ARG A 15 10.20 -6.94 25.36
CA ARG A 15 8.98 -7.07 24.54
C ARG A 15 9.26 -6.89 23.03
N GLY A 16 10.51 -6.69 22.62
CA GLY A 16 10.91 -6.59 21.22
C GLY A 16 10.47 -5.29 20.51
N GLY A 17 9.98 -4.29 21.26
CA GLY A 17 9.46 -3.04 20.71
C GLY A 17 10.45 -1.87 20.70
N LEU A 18 11.67 -2.04 21.22
CA LEU A 18 12.58 -0.92 21.47
C LEU A 18 14.03 -1.23 21.03
N ILE A 19 14.48 -0.58 19.96
CA ILE A 19 15.91 -0.43 19.62
C ILE A 19 16.30 0.98 20.07
N ILE A 20 17.10 1.09 21.14
CA ILE A 20 17.47 2.38 21.73
C ILE A 20 18.70 2.94 21.01
N GLY A 21 18.54 4.01 20.25
CA GLY A 21 19.64 4.73 19.60
C GLY A 21 20.38 5.70 20.53
N ASN A 22 19.67 6.49 21.35
CA ASN A 22 20.26 7.34 22.39
C ASN A 22 19.25 7.63 23.51
N LEU A 23 19.66 7.46 24.76
CA LEU A 23 18.87 7.75 25.95
C LEU A 23 19.28 9.12 26.51
N ILE A 24 18.41 10.13 26.44
CA ILE A 24 18.62 11.42 27.12
C ILE A 24 17.82 11.40 28.42
N ILE A 25 18.53 11.47 29.55
CA ILE A 25 17.93 11.58 30.88
C ILE A 25 17.98 13.05 31.27
N GLU A 26 16.85 13.74 31.22
CA GLU A 26 16.74 15.09 31.77
C GLU A 26 16.53 15.02 33.29
N ASN A 27 17.14 15.97 34.02
CA ASN A 27 17.19 16.02 35.49
C ASN A 27 15.82 16.27 36.16
N SER A 28 14.72 16.22 35.42
CA SER A 28 13.33 16.36 35.85
C SER A 28 12.61 15.03 36.09
N GLY A 29 13.26 13.88 35.84
CA GLY A 29 12.66 12.56 36.06
C GLY A 29 11.65 12.12 35.00
N SER A 30 11.50 12.88 33.91
CA SER A 30 10.71 12.50 32.74
C SER A 30 11.61 11.91 31.65
N VAL A 31 11.28 10.71 31.18
CA VAL A 31 11.89 10.10 29.99
C VAL A 31 11.03 10.47 28.79
N THR A 32 11.55 11.33 27.92
CA THR A 32 10.92 11.69 26.64
C THR A 32 11.60 10.92 25.52
N TYR A 33 10.80 10.19 24.74
CA TYR A 33 11.27 9.49 23.55
C TYR A 33 11.12 10.41 22.35
N ASN A 34 12.24 10.89 21.80
CA ASN A 34 12.24 11.54 20.49
C ASN A 34 12.53 10.48 19.43
N SER A 35 11.50 9.97 18.76
CA SER A 35 11.70 9.14 17.56
C SER A 35 12.03 10.04 16.36
N TYR A 36 13.30 10.34 16.16
CA TYR A 36 13.78 11.00 14.93
C TYR A 36 14.18 9.98 13.85
N ASP A 37 13.44 8.88 13.72
CA ASP A 37 13.88 7.79 12.84
C ASP A 37 12.73 7.01 12.17
N ASN A 38 11.73 7.73 11.65
CA ASN A 38 10.58 7.09 10.98
C ASN A 38 10.24 7.64 9.61
N THR A 39 10.96 8.64 9.10
CA THR A 39 10.68 9.20 7.76
C THR A 39 11.37 8.39 6.66
N ASP A 40 12.59 7.91 6.88
CA ASP A 40 13.37 7.28 5.81
C ASP A 40 13.10 5.77 5.70
N HIS A 41 12.82 5.07 6.80
CA HIS A 41 12.38 3.67 6.76
C HIS A 41 10.96 3.48 6.19
N HIS A 42 10.06 4.44 6.40
CA HIS A 42 8.76 4.44 5.72
C HIS A 42 8.89 4.74 4.23
N LYS A 43 9.76 5.68 3.84
CA LYS A 43 10.03 5.99 2.44
C LYS A 43 10.65 4.81 1.70
N LEU A 44 11.64 4.13 2.26
CA LEU A 44 12.28 2.99 1.59
C LEU A 44 11.30 1.82 1.37
N LYS A 45 10.40 1.56 2.33
CA LYS A 45 9.35 0.53 2.20
C LYS A 45 8.21 0.98 1.27
N GLN A 46 7.94 2.28 1.17
CA GLN A 46 6.97 2.85 0.23
C GLN A 46 7.50 2.88 -1.21
N GLU A 47 8.78 3.17 -1.43
CA GLU A 47 9.41 3.21 -2.76
C GLU A 47 9.40 1.81 -3.40
N VAL A 48 9.73 0.77 -2.62
CA VAL A 48 9.66 -0.63 -3.07
C VAL A 48 8.22 -1.07 -3.40
N ASN A 49 7.21 -0.49 -2.74
CA ASN A 49 5.80 -0.83 -2.99
C ASN A 49 5.21 -0.03 -4.17
N ARG A 50 5.56 1.26 -4.29
CA ARG A 50 5.17 2.13 -5.41
C ARG A 50 5.73 1.61 -6.73
N GLU A 51 7.01 1.26 -6.76
CA GLU A 51 7.65 0.77 -7.97
C GLU A 51 7.09 -0.60 -8.39
N ALA A 52 6.84 -1.49 -7.43
CA ALA A 52 6.18 -2.77 -7.67
C ALA A 52 4.76 -2.57 -8.26
N ILE A 53 3.97 -1.64 -7.71
CA ILE A 53 2.65 -1.26 -8.25
C ILE A 53 2.78 -0.81 -9.71
N GLY A 54 3.71 0.10 -10.00
CA GLY A 54 3.90 0.61 -11.36
C GLY A 54 4.31 -0.46 -12.36
N ARG A 55 5.26 -1.33 -11.98
CA ARG A 55 5.73 -2.44 -12.81
C ARG A 55 4.63 -3.48 -13.04
N ALA A 56 3.87 -3.82 -12.01
CA ALA A 56 2.74 -4.74 -12.12
C ALA A 56 1.62 -4.18 -13.01
N ILE A 57 1.30 -2.88 -12.89
CA ILE A 57 0.34 -2.20 -13.80
C ILE A 57 0.82 -2.29 -15.24
N ARG A 58 2.11 -2.05 -15.49
CA ARG A 58 2.70 -2.12 -16.82
C ARG A 58 2.60 -3.52 -17.42
N GLU A 59 2.78 -4.57 -16.61
CA GLU A 59 2.66 -5.96 -17.05
C GLU A 59 1.23 -6.31 -17.47
N VAL A 60 0.21 -5.71 -16.82
CA VAL A 60 -1.20 -5.99 -17.11
C VAL A 60 -1.89 -4.96 -18.02
N GLN A 61 -1.18 -3.94 -18.50
CA GLN A 61 -1.80 -2.84 -19.25
C GLN A 61 -2.51 -3.30 -20.52
N CYS A 62 -2.03 -4.39 -21.15
CA CYS A 62 -2.64 -5.00 -22.33
C CYS A 62 -4.04 -5.58 -22.06
N TYR A 63 -4.40 -5.81 -20.79
CA TYR A 63 -5.71 -6.28 -20.35
C TYR A 63 -6.64 -5.14 -19.92
N MET A 64 -6.12 -3.91 -19.82
CA MET A 64 -6.91 -2.74 -19.50
C MET A 64 -7.71 -2.27 -20.73
N TRP A 65 -8.95 -1.84 -20.50
CA TRP A 65 -9.84 -1.32 -21.55
C TRP A 65 -10.06 0.20 -21.44
N GLY A 66 -9.24 0.88 -20.63
CA GLY A 66 -9.36 2.29 -20.29
C GLY A 66 -9.27 2.54 -18.79
N LYS A 67 -9.32 3.82 -18.40
CA LYS A 67 -9.09 4.30 -17.03
C LYS A 67 -9.91 3.63 -15.93
N ALA A 68 -11.13 3.16 -16.24
CA ALA A 68 -11.96 2.45 -15.25
C ALA A 68 -11.34 1.13 -14.76
N ALA A 69 -10.38 0.57 -15.50
CA ALA A 69 -9.60 -0.60 -15.08
C ALA A 69 -8.79 -0.33 -13.79
N TYR A 70 -8.42 0.92 -13.51
CA TYR A 70 -7.74 1.27 -12.25
C TYR A 70 -8.57 0.99 -11.01
N ALA A 71 -9.91 1.07 -11.10
CA ALA A 71 -10.77 0.72 -9.99
C ALA A 71 -10.71 -0.79 -9.67
N VAL A 72 -10.50 -1.63 -10.69
CA VAL A 72 -10.31 -3.08 -10.52
C VAL A 72 -8.95 -3.38 -9.89
N ILE A 73 -7.91 -2.71 -10.37
CA ILE A 73 -6.55 -2.81 -9.81
C ILE A 73 -6.54 -2.37 -8.33
N PHE A 74 -7.22 -1.27 -8.01
CA PHE A 74 -7.37 -0.79 -6.63
C PHE A 74 -8.09 -1.82 -5.74
N CYS A 75 -9.14 -2.49 -6.24
CA CYS A 75 -9.78 -3.58 -5.50
C CYS A 75 -8.83 -4.75 -5.25
N ALA A 76 -8.01 -5.13 -6.24
CA ALA A 76 -7.00 -6.18 -6.09
C ALA A 76 -5.93 -5.80 -5.05
N MET A 77 -5.50 -4.53 -5.01
CA MET A 77 -4.61 -4.00 -3.97
C MET A 77 -5.24 -4.03 -2.58
N ARG A 78 -6.47 -3.51 -2.46
CA ARG A 78 -7.24 -3.46 -1.21
C ARG A 78 -7.41 -4.86 -0.61
N ASP A 79 -7.82 -5.82 -1.42
CA ASP A 79 -8.22 -7.15 -0.94
C ASP A 79 -7.06 -8.14 -0.86
N GLY A 80 -6.18 -8.15 -1.87
CA GLY A 80 -5.08 -9.10 -1.98
C GLY A 80 -3.83 -8.70 -1.20
N PHE A 81 -3.61 -7.41 -0.99
CA PHE A 81 -2.38 -6.87 -0.38
C PHE A 81 -2.63 -5.97 0.83
N LYS A 82 -3.88 -5.86 1.30
CA LYS A 82 -4.29 -5.00 2.43
C LYS A 82 -3.79 -3.55 2.26
N TYR A 83 -3.86 -3.05 1.03
CA TYR A 83 -3.38 -1.71 0.70
C TYR A 83 -4.05 -0.65 1.58
N GLY A 84 -3.23 0.12 2.29
CA GLY A 84 -3.68 1.03 3.37
C GLY A 84 -4.07 2.43 2.90
N ASP A 85 -3.64 2.83 1.70
CA ASP A 85 -3.97 4.14 1.16
C ASP A 85 -5.38 4.16 0.56
N ASN A 86 -5.99 5.34 0.55
CA ASN A 86 -7.31 5.52 -0.05
C ASN A 86 -7.24 5.64 -1.59
N ALA A 87 -8.40 5.64 -2.23
CA ALA A 87 -8.51 5.72 -3.69
C ALA A 87 -7.82 6.96 -4.27
N THR A 88 -7.92 8.12 -3.62
CA THR A 88 -7.29 9.36 -4.08
C THR A 88 -5.76 9.25 -4.05
N GLN A 89 -5.20 8.69 -2.98
CA GLN A 89 -3.75 8.48 -2.86
C GLN A 89 -3.23 7.46 -3.90
N PHE A 90 -4.01 6.41 -4.18
CA PHE A 90 -3.70 5.47 -5.25
C PHE A 90 -3.71 6.16 -6.62
N GLU A 91 -4.71 6.98 -6.91
CA GLU A 91 -4.80 7.75 -8.16
C GLU A 91 -3.58 8.66 -8.34
N THR A 92 -3.18 9.41 -7.31
CA THR A 92 -1.95 10.22 -7.32
C THR A 92 -0.72 9.37 -7.60
N THR A 93 -0.59 8.23 -6.94
CA THR A 93 0.57 7.33 -7.08
C THR A 93 0.68 6.81 -8.52
N VAL A 94 -0.45 6.39 -9.11
CA VAL A 94 -0.50 5.91 -10.49
C VAL A 94 -0.24 7.04 -11.49
N ASP A 95 -0.74 8.24 -11.24
CA ASP A 95 -0.51 9.41 -12.10
C ASP A 95 0.98 9.75 -12.17
N GLU A 96 1.68 9.79 -11.03
CA GLU A 96 3.14 9.96 -11.00
C GLU A 96 3.88 8.84 -11.76
N LEU A 97 3.50 7.59 -11.51
CA LEU A 97 4.09 6.41 -12.17
C LEU A 97 3.81 6.37 -13.67
N SER A 98 2.68 6.93 -14.13
CA SER A 98 2.32 6.94 -15.55
C SER A 98 3.34 7.71 -16.39
N HIS A 99 3.91 8.78 -15.81
CA HIS A 99 4.95 9.58 -16.44
C HIS A 99 6.31 8.87 -16.43
N GLU A 100 6.65 8.19 -15.33
CA GLU A 100 7.93 7.47 -15.18
C GLU A 100 8.01 6.19 -16.02
N LEU A 101 6.91 5.43 -16.07
CA LEU A 101 6.83 4.11 -16.69
C LEU A 101 6.07 4.12 -18.01
N GLY A 102 5.67 5.28 -18.53
CA GLY A 102 4.96 5.37 -19.82
C GLY A 102 3.76 4.43 -19.89
N LEU A 103 2.85 4.53 -18.91
CA LEU A 103 1.63 3.71 -18.87
C LEU A 103 0.63 4.24 -19.92
N ASP A 104 -0.04 3.33 -20.64
CA ASP A 104 -0.92 3.69 -21.76
C ASP A 104 -2.17 4.47 -21.34
N TYR A 105 -2.60 4.34 -20.09
CA TYR A 105 -3.82 4.95 -19.56
C TYR A 105 -3.50 5.90 -18.40
N PRO A 106 -3.80 7.21 -18.49
CA PRO A 106 -3.69 8.07 -17.33
C PRO A 106 -4.77 7.73 -16.29
N CYS A 107 -4.47 7.95 -15.01
CA CYS A 107 -5.39 7.79 -13.90
C CYS A 107 -5.74 9.14 -13.28
N PRO A 108 -6.54 9.99 -13.97
CA PRO A 108 -6.87 11.30 -13.44
C PRO A 108 -7.65 11.19 -12.13
N PRO A 109 -7.59 12.22 -11.27
CA PRO A 109 -8.34 12.23 -10.01
C PRO A 109 -9.82 11.89 -10.21
N ASN A 110 -10.40 11.20 -9.22
CA ASN A 110 -11.80 10.79 -9.17
C ASN A 110 -12.20 9.65 -10.15
N THR A 111 -11.24 9.00 -10.80
CA THR A 111 -11.48 7.85 -11.70
C THR A 111 -12.07 6.65 -10.96
N ILE A 112 -11.52 6.30 -9.81
CA ILE A 112 -11.93 5.17 -8.98
C ILE A 112 -13.27 5.48 -8.32
N ALA A 113 -13.40 6.64 -7.70
CA ALA A 113 -14.66 7.04 -7.06
C ALA A 113 -15.84 7.08 -8.06
N SER A 114 -15.63 7.63 -9.27
CA SER A 114 -16.63 7.58 -10.35
C SER A 114 -16.94 6.14 -10.79
N SER A 115 -15.93 5.27 -10.86
CA SER A 115 -16.13 3.86 -11.21
C SER A 115 -16.94 3.12 -10.14
N PHE A 116 -16.69 3.36 -8.86
CA PHE A 116 -17.42 2.79 -7.72
C PHE A 116 -18.89 3.25 -7.66
N TYR A 117 -19.16 4.50 -8.05
CA TYR A 117 -20.52 5.00 -8.16
C TYR A 117 -21.33 4.24 -9.20
N ASN A 118 -20.72 3.98 -10.37
CA ASN A 118 -21.37 3.32 -11.50
C ASN A 118 -21.37 1.78 -11.41
N ASN A 119 -20.57 1.18 -10.52
CA ASN A 119 -20.38 -0.27 -10.46
C ASN A 119 -20.39 -0.75 -9.00
N SER A 120 -21.55 -1.20 -8.52
CA SER A 120 -21.74 -1.63 -7.13
C SER A 120 -20.84 -2.81 -6.71
N TYR A 121 -20.49 -3.70 -7.64
CA TYR A 121 -19.66 -4.87 -7.35
C TYR A 121 -18.24 -4.53 -6.88
N LEU A 122 -17.71 -3.34 -7.23
CA LEU A 122 -16.37 -2.89 -6.79
C LEU A 122 -16.29 -2.65 -5.27
N LYS A 123 -17.45 -2.51 -4.62
CA LYS A 123 -17.56 -2.38 -3.16
C LYS A 123 -17.43 -3.73 -2.44
N LEU A 124 -17.45 -4.82 -3.18
CA LEU A 124 -17.34 -6.19 -2.66
C LEU A 124 -15.89 -6.67 -2.77
N ASN A 125 -15.53 -7.63 -1.91
CA ASN A 125 -14.22 -8.29 -2.00
C ASN A 125 -14.09 -9.04 -3.34
N VAL A 126 -12.91 -8.97 -3.97
CA VAL A 126 -12.59 -9.60 -5.26
C VAL A 126 -12.90 -11.10 -5.25
N GLU A 127 -12.66 -11.81 -4.14
CA GLU A 127 -12.97 -13.24 -3.99
C GLU A 127 -14.44 -13.60 -4.26
N ARG A 128 -15.36 -12.64 -4.09
CA ARG A 128 -16.80 -12.84 -4.30
C ARG A 128 -17.23 -12.59 -5.74
N TRP A 129 -16.38 -11.99 -6.58
CA TRP A 129 -16.79 -11.52 -7.90
C TRP A 129 -17.19 -12.66 -8.84
N GLU A 130 -16.48 -13.78 -8.80
CA GLU A 130 -16.80 -14.97 -9.61
C GLU A 130 -18.16 -15.55 -9.22
N ALA A 131 -18.39 -15.74 -7.91
CA ALA A 131 -19.67 -16.24 -7.40
C ALA A 131 -20.85 -15.31 -7.73
N MET A 132 -20.58 -14.02 -7.95
CA MET A 132 -21.58 -13.01 -8.29
C MET A 132 -21.73 -12.72 -9.78
N ASN A 133 -21.10 -13.52 -10.64
CA ASN A 133 -21.16 -13.35 -12.10
C ASN A 133 -20.73 -11.95 -12.56
N VAL A 134 -19.74 -11.35 -11.87
CA VAL A 134 -19.10 -10.12 -12.34
C VAL A 134 -18.47 -10.35 -13.71
N LYS A 135 -18.40 -9.30 -14.54
CA LYS A 135 -17.82 -9.36 -15.90
C LYS A 135 -16.48 -10.12 -15.89
N PRO A 136 -16.32 -11.17 -16.72
CA PRO A 136 -15.12 -12.02 -16.71
C PRO A 136 -13.81 -11.25 -16.85
N ARG A 137 -13.80 -10.19 -17.68
CA ARG A 137 -12.63 -9.32 -17.86
C ARG A 137 -12.18 -8.62 -16.57
N SER A 138 -13.10 -8.25 -15.68
CA SER A 138 -12.75 -7.59 -14.41
C SER A 138 -12.12 -8.59 -13.45
N VAL A 139 -12.67 -9.80 -13.38
CA VAL A 139 -12.10 -10.90 -12.59
C VAL A 139 -10.70 -11.25 -13.10
N PHE A 140 -10.57 -11.42 -14.42
CA PHE A 140 -9.31 -11.74 -15.07
C PHE A 140 -8.24 -10.67 -14.78
N LEU A 141 -8.58 -9.38 -14.94
CA LEU A 141 -7.65 -8.29 -14.65
C LEU A 141 -7.22 -8.28 -13.18
N ALA A 142 -8.14 -8.49 -12.24
CA ALA A 142 -7.80 -8.54 -10.82
C ALA A 142 -6.83 -9.68 -10.48
N LYS A 143 -7.07 -10.88 -11.06
CA LYS A 143 -6.19 -12.05 -10.88
C LYS A 143 -4.82 -11.84 -11.54
N ALA A 144 -4.80 -11.39 -12.80
CA ALA A 144 -3.56 -11.11 -13.53
C ALA A 144 -2.71 -10.06 -12.81
N PHE A 145 -3.34 -9.00 -12.28
CA PHE A 145 -2.63 -7.98 -11.51
C PHE A 145 -2.11 -8.52 -10.18
N HIS A 146 -2.87 -9.37 -9.48
CA HIS A 146 -2.39 -10.02 -8.26
C HIS A 146 -1.14 -10.87 -8.52
N GLU A 147 -1.15 -11.69 -9.57
CA GLU A 147 0.01 -12.51 -9.98
C GLU A 147 1.22 -11.62 -10.33
N ALA A 148 1.00 -10.55 -11.10
CA ALA A 148 2.06 -9.59 -11.44
C ALA A 148 2.63 -8.92 -10.18
N MET A 149 1.78 -8.52 -9.23
CA MET A 149 2.22 -7.92 -7.97
C MET A 149 3.03 -8.90 -7.12
N VAL A 150 2.60 -10.17 -6.98
CA VAL A 150 3.36 -11.19 -6.25
C VAL A 150 4.74 -11.36 -6.87
N LYS A 151 4.82 -11.47 -8.20
CA LYS A 151 6.08 -11.59 -8.94
C LYS A 151 7.00 -10.37 -8.77
N GLU A 152 6.45 -9.16 -8.72
CA GLU A 152 7.26 -7.96 -8.45
C GLU A 152 7.74 -7.89 -7.00
N LEU A 153 6.92 -8.32 -6.04
CA LEU A 153 7.29 -8.35 -4.62
C LEU A 153 8.36 -9.42 -4.31
N GLU A 154 8.37 -10.55 -5.03
CA GLU A 154 9.40 -11.60 -4.88
C GLU A 154 10.81 -11.18 -5.33
N LYS A 155 10.95 -10.04 -6.03
CA LYS A 155 12.26 -9.52 -6.46
C LYS A 155 13.00 -8.77 -5.36
N PHE A 156 12.38 -8.59 -4.19
CA PHE A 156 12.91 -7.85 -3.04
C PHE A 156 13.00 -8.76 -1.81
#